data_AF-A0A1T1CDG0-F1
#
_entry.id   AF-A0A1T1CDG0-F1
#
_cell.length_a   1.000
_cell.length_b   1.000
_cell.length_c   1.000
_cell.angle_alpha   90.00
_cell.angle_beta   90.00
_cell.angle_gamma   90.00
#
_symmetry.space_group_name_H-M   'P 1'
#
loop_
_entity.id
_entity.type
_entity.pdbx_description
1 polymer ?
#
loop_
_entity_poly.entity_id
_entity_poly.type
_entity_poly.pdbx_seq_one_letter_code
_entity_poly.pdbx_strand_id
1 'polypeptide(L)' 'MPPRQPSSRLLASRRLGRASRGDSLASFPSAELARAYLVGEDVYLGQGRWWRWERDGVPGWLAPFLEETGLLGA' A
#
# COMPACT_ATOMS: atom_id res chain seq x y z
N MET A 1 -24.92 20.06 19.10
CA MET A 1 -23.87 19.01 19.01
C MET A 1 -22.84 19.45 17.98
N PRO A 2 -21.57 19.69 18.33
CA PRO A 2 -20.57 19.99 17.31
C PRO A 2 -20.19 18.70 16.56
N PRO A 3 -19.85 18.78 15.26
CA PRO A 3 -19.42 17.62 14.50
C PRO A 3 -18.11 17.08 15.10
N ARG A 4 -18.07 15.78 15.40
CA ARG A 4 -16.87 15.08 15.83
C ARG A 4 -15.83 15.19 14.71
N GLN A 5 -14.91 16.16 14.81
CA GLN A 5 -13.72 16.18 13.97
C GLN A 5 -13.02 14.82 14.11
N PRO A 6 -12.89 14.03 13.03
CA PRO A 6 -12.05 12.84 13.08
C PRO A 6 -10.65 13.33 13.42
N SER A 7 -10.19 12.94 14.61
CA SER A 7 -9.00 13.48 15.27
C SER A 7 -7.82 13.47 14.30
N SER A 8 -7.27 14.66 14.00
CA SER A 8 -6.08 14.84 13.14
C SER A 8 -4.93 13.90 13.51
N ARG A 9 -4.79 13.57 14.81
CA ARG A 9 -3.89 12.52 15.32
C ARG A 9 -4.12 11.14 14.71
N LEU A 10 -5.37 10.68 14.59
CA LEU A 10 -5.67 9.39 13.97
C LEU A 10 -5.30 9.37 12.49
N LEU A 11 -5.47 10.50 11.80
CA LEU A 11 -5.05 10.64 10.41
C LEU A 11 -3.52 10.67 10.29
N ALA A 12 -2.83 11.40 11.16
CA ALA A 12 -1.37 11.45 11.21
C ALA A 12 -0.77 10.08 11.55
N SER A 13 -1.28 9.37 12.57
CA SER A 13 -0.84 8.02 12.93
C SER A 13 -1.13 7.00 11.82
N ARG A 14 -2.28 7.10 11.13
CA ARG A 14 -2.55 6.26 9.95
C ARG A 14 -1.58 6.55 8.81
N ARG A 15 -1.26 7.83 8.55
CA ARG A 15 -0.28 8.23 7.52
C ARG A 15 1.12 7.72 7.85
N LEU A 16 1.55 7.87 9.11
CA LEU A 16 2.86 7.39 9.58
C LEU A 16 2.96 5.86 9.54
N GLY A 17 1.89 5.18 9.95
CA GLY A 17 1.79 3.71 9.85
C GLY A 17 1.75 3.22 8.40
N ARG A 18 1.11 3.95 7.49
CA ARG A 18 1.10 3.64 6.06
C ARG A 18 2.46 3.88 5.41
N ALA A 19 3.19 4.93 5.82
CA ALA A 19 4.57 5.17 5.39
C ALA A 19 5.47 4.00 5.83
N SER A 20 5.49 3.66 7.13
CA SER A 20 6.29 2.54 7.65
C SER A 20 5.95 1.18 7.00
N ARG A 21 4.67 0.93 6.70
CA ARG A 21 4.24 -0.28 5.97
C ARG A 21 4.61 -0.23 4.49
N GLY A 22 4.53 0.95 3.87
CA GLY A 22 4.96 1.19 2.49
C GLY A 22 6.47 1.04 2.33
N ASP A 23 7.25 1.44 3.32
CA ASP A 23 8.71 1.23 3.38
C ASP A 23 9.06 -0.25 3.51
N SER A 24 8.26 -0.99 4.31
CA SER A 24 8.40 -2.45 4.43
C SER A 24 8.07 -3.14 3.10
N LEU A 25 7.06 -2.66 2.37
CA LEU A 25 6.72 -3.16 1.05
C LEU A 25 7.81 -2.83 0.02
N ALA A 26 8.44 -1.65 0.12
CA ALA A 26 9.55 -1.23 -0.75
C ALA A 26 10.81 -2.07 -0.58
N SER A 27 10.87 -2.93 0.44
CA SER A 27 11.94 -3.91 0.62
C SER A 27 11.81 -5.13 -0.31
N PHE A 28 10.65 -5.33 -0.94
CA PHE A 28 10.40 -6.42 -1.87
C PHE A 28 10.70 -6.02 -3.33
N PRO A 29 11.08 -6.97 -4.20
CA PRO A 29 11.30 -6.68 -5.61
C PRO A 29 10.02 -6.16 -6.29
N SER A 30 10.13 -5.03 -7.00
CA SER A 30 8.98 -4.39 -7.68
C SER A 30 8.27 -5.34 -8.65
N ALA A 31 8.99 -6.24 -9.31
CA ALA A 31 8.41 -7.24 -10.21
C ALA A 31 7.55 -8.29 -9.49
N GLU A 32 7.94 -8.73 -8.29
CA GLU A 32 7.15 -9.66 -7.48
C GLU A 32 5.90 -8.96 -6.93
N LEU A 33 6.05 -7.73 -6.45
CA LEU A 33 4.93 -6.91 -6.01
C LEU A 33 3.92 -6.64 -7.12
N ALA A 34 4.41 -6.41 -8.33
CA ALA A 34 3.55 -6.21 -9.48
C ALA A 34 2.76 -7.47 -9.85
N ARG A 35 3.40 -8.65 -9.79
CA ARG A 35 2.68 -9.93 -9.95
C ARG A 35 1.63 -10.12 -8.86
N ALA A 36 2.00 -9.92 -7.59
CA ALA A 36 1.07 -10.04 -6.47
C ALA A 36 -0.12 -9.08 -6.61
N TYR A 37 0.11 -7.85 -7.06
CA TYR A 37 -0.95 -6.90 -7.36
C TYR A 37 -1.90 -7.40 -8.47
N LEU A 38 -1.37 -7.89 -9.59
CA LEU A 38 -2.16 -8.41 -10.70
C LEU A 38 -3.05 -9.59 -10.31
N VAL A 39 -2.51 -10.52 -9.52
CA VAL A 39 -3.26 -11.69 -9.08
C VAL A 39 -4.14 -11.40 -7.86
N GLY A 40 -4.08 -10.19 -7.32
CA GLY A 40 -4.82 -9.79 -6.11
C GLY A 40 -4.34 -10.46 -4.83
N GLU A 41 -3.09 -10.92 -4.78
CA GLU A 41 -2.52 -11.66 -3.65
C GLU A 41 -1.98 -10.72 -2.57
N ASP A 42 -2.40 -10.92 -1.31
CA ASP A 42 -1.91 -10.17 -0.16
C ASP A 42 -0.40 -10.41 0.06
N VAL A 43 0.38 -9.33 0.23
CA VAL A 43 1.83 -9.44 0.46
C VAL A 43 2.14 -9.51 1.94
N TYR A 44 2.83 -10.56 2.38
CA TYR A 44 3.28 -10.67 3.77
C TYR A 44 4.50 -9.79 4.02
N LEU A 45 4.35 -8.77 4.88
CA LEU A 45 5.40 -7.80 5.23
C LEU A 45 6.28 -8.24 6.40
N GLY A 46 6.05 -9.42 6.97
CA GLY A 46 6.70 -9.87 8.20
C GLY A 46 5.98 -9.41 9.48
N GLN A 47 6.30 -10.06 10.59
CA GLN A 47 5.75 -9.77 11.93
C GLN A 47 4.20 -9.80 11.99
N GLY A 48 3.57 -10.74 11.28
CA GLY A 48 2.11 -10.86 11.24
C GLY A 48 1.40 -9.75 10.44
N ARG A 49 2.16 -8.91 9.71
CA ARG A 49 1.61 -7.80 8.92
C ARG A 49 1.46 -8.21 7.46
N TRP A 50 0.34 -7.80 6.88
CA TRP A 50 0.00 -8.05 5.49
C TRP A 50 -0.33 -6.75 4.79
N TRP A 51 0.11 -6.59 3.55
CA TRP A 51 -0.35 -5.56 2.64
C TRP A 51 -1.50 -6.09 1.81
N ARG A 52 -2.65 -5.43 1.91
CA ARG A 52 -3.84 -5.81 1.16
C ARG A 52 -4.12 -4.75 0.12
N TRP A 53 -4.07 -5.08 -1.16
CA TRP A 53 -4.23 -4.10 -2.24
C TRP A 53 -5.57 -3.37 -2.17
N GLU A 54 -6.66 -4.08 -1.88
CA GLU A 54 -8.00 -3.49 -1.75
C GLU A 54 -8.13 -2.48 -0.60
N ARG A 55 -7.40 -2.71 0.51
CA ARG A 55 -7.49 -1.87 1.72
C ARG A 55 -6.44 -0.77 1.73
N ASP A 56 -5.21 -1.14 1.40
CA ASP A 56 -4.02 -0.32 1.55
C ASP A 56 -3.68 0.42 0.24
N GLY A 57 -4.24 0.01 -0.89
CA GLY A 57 -4.04 0.61 -2.21
C GLY A 57 -2.66 0.33 -2.79
N VAL A 58 -2.43 0.87 -3.98
CA VAL A 58 -1.11 0.88 -4.62
C VAL A 58 -0.28 2.04 -4.03
N PRO A 59 0.93 1.79 -3.51
CA PRO A 59 1.83 2.87 -3.12
C PRO A 59 2.20 3.76 -4.30
N GLY A 60 2.31 5.07 -4.08
CA GLY A 60 2.62 6.03 -5.15
C GLY A 60 3.97 5.79 -5.84
N TRP A 61 4.92 5.12 -5.19
CA TRP A 61 6.20 4.75 -5.80
C TRP A 61 6.10 3.50 -6.70
N LEU A 62 5.12 2.63 -6.47
CA LEU A 62 4.89 1.42 -7.25
C LEU A 62 3.98 1.68 -8.46
N ALA A 63 3.07 2.66 -8.34
CA ALA A 63 2.17 3.08 -9.41
C ALA A 63 2.87 3.31 -10.78
N PRO A 64 3.93 4.13 -10.90
CA PRO A 64 4.59 4.34 -12.18
C PRO A 64 5.20 3.06 -12.76
N PHE A 65 5.72 2.16 -11.90
CA PHE A 65 6.25 0.88 -12.34
C PHE A 65 5.14 -0.03 -12.92
N LEU A 66 3.96 -0.04 -12.33
CA LEU A 66 2.80 -0.79 -12.83
C LEU A 66 2.27 -0.22 -14.16
N GLU A 67 2.30 1.10 -14.32
CA GLU A 67 1.93 1.78 -15.56
C GLU A 67 2.95 1.46 -16.68
N GLU A 68 4.25 1.59 -16.41
CA GLU A 68 5.33 1.32 -17.36
C GLU A 68 5.39 -0.13 -17.81
N THR A 69 5.06 -1.07 -16.92
CA THR A 69 5.03 -2.50 -17.25
C THR A 69 3.77 -2.91 -18.03
N GLY A 70 2.85 -1.97 -18.30
CA GLY A 70 1.58 -2.26 -18.97
C GLY A 70 0.61 -3.08 -18.10
N LEU A 71 0.91 -3.22 -16.81
CA LEU A 71 0.11 -4.00 -15.86
C LEU A 71 -1.13 -3.26 -15.38
N LEU A 72 -1.21 -1.96 -15.67
CA LEU A 72 -2.41 -1.13 -15.55
C LEU A 72 -3.16 -0.93 -16.87
N GLY A 73 -2.83 -1.68 -17.93
CA GLY A 73 -3.39 -1.46 -19.27
C GLY A 73 -3.75 -2.73 -20.03
N ALA A 74 -4.98 -3.22 -19.80
CA ALA A 74 -5.91 -3.73 -20.82
C ALA A 74 -7.32 -3.81 -20.24
#